data_AF-A0A2E2UXU0-F1
#
_entry.id   AF-A0A2E2UXU0-F1
#
_cell.length_a   1.000
_cell.length_b   1.000
_cell.length_c   1.000
_cell.angle_alpha   90.00
_cell.angle_beta   90.00
_cell.angle_gamma   90.00
#
_symmetry.space_group_name_H-M   'P 1'
#
loop_
_entity.id
_entity.type
_entity.pdbx_description
1 polymer ?
#
loop_
_entity_poly.entity_id
_entity_poly.type
_entity_poly.pdbx_seq_one_letter_code
_entity_poly.pdbx_strand_id
1 'polypeptide(L)'
;MSGKEERIFLNDESQIEFKFSKTVYLLVDGTETKESDPMAYLKKSVSPNRREESYYVKTHNSLILDPWGVYAGRETSINTSFKKVSEDTYNYFAKYLKTKNSIHLTRAQRGFIND
;
A
#
# COMPACT_ATOMS: atom_id res chain seq x y z
N MET A 1 39.09 -9.94 6.05
CA MET A 1 37.71 -9.42 6.06
C MET A 1 36.78 -10.62 6.12
N SER A 2 36.18 -10.84 7.29
CA SER A 2 35.52 -12.10 7.68
C SER A 2 34.12 -12.16 7.08
N GLY A 3 33.92 -13.10 6.15
CA GLY A 3 32.59 -13.56 5.75
C GLY A 3 31.97 -14.28 6.95
N LYS A 4 30.86 -13.74 7.46
CA LYS A 4 30.07 -14.42 8.49
C LYS A 4 29.12 -15.37 7.78
N GLU A 5 29.47 -16.65 7.78
CA GLU A 5 28.52 -17.74 7.55
C GLU A 5 27.59 -17.78 8.77
N GLU A 6 26.34 -17.34 8.61
CA GLU A 6 25.32 -17.49 9.65
C GLU A 6 24.73 -18.89 9.60
N ARG A 7 24.94 -19.63 10.69
CA ARG A 7 24.51 -21.01 10.88
C ARG A 7 22.99 -21.09 11.00
N ILE A 8 22.38 -21.93 10.16
CA ILE A 8 20.97 -22.31 10.25
C ILE A 8 20.81 -23.30 11.41
N PHE A 9 19.97 -22.98 12.39
CA PHE A 9 19.55 -23.94 13.40
C PHE A 9 18.30 -24.66 12.90
N LEU A 10 18.44 -25.95 12.60
CA LEU A 10 17.33 -26.88 12.38
C LEU A 10 16.84 -27.35 13.74
N ASN A 11 15.66 -26.88 14.17
CA ASN A 11 14.88 -27.56 15.19
C ASN A 11 13.54 -27.94 14.57
N ASP A 12 13.25 -29.24 14.60
CA ASP A 12 11.99 -29.97 14.55
C ASP A 12 10.81 -29.44 13.70
N GLU A 13 10.24 -30.34 12.91
CA GLU A 13 9.15 -30.12 11.97
C GLU A 13 7.89 -29.49 12.59
N SER A 14 7.78 -28.16 12.53
CA SER A 14 6.61 -27.41 12.05
C SER A 14 6.71 -25.94 12.50
N GLN A 15 6.33 -25.03 11.61
CA GLN A 15 6.41 -23.56 11.73
C GLN A 15 7.76 -22.98 11.31
N ILE A 16 7.94 -22.83 10.01
CA ILE A 16 8.78 -21.74 9.49
C ILE A 16 8.10 -20.44 9.93
N GLU A 17 8.50 -19.86 11.06
CA GLU A 17 8.17 -18.49 11.40
C GLU A 17 8.80 -17.58 10.34
N PHE A 18 8.04 -17.21 9.33
CA PHE A 18 8.39 -16.02 8.56
C PHE A 18 8.41 -14.87 9.57
N LYS A 19 9.56 -14.23 9.77
CA LYS A 19 9.69 -13.10 10.72
C LYS A 19 9.44 -11.73 10.09
N PHE A 20 9.16 -11.69 8.79
CA PHE A 20 9.09 -10.45 8.03
C PHE A 20 7.71 -10.24 7.42
N SER A 21 7.15 -9.04 7.61
CA SER A 21 5.93 -8.62 6.94
C SER A 21 6.21 -8.40 5.45
N LYS A 22 5.32 -8.91 4.59
CA LYS A 22 5.40 -8.64 3.15
C LYS A 22 4.70 -7.31 2.89
N THR A 23 5.40 -6.33 2.33
CA THR A 23 4.81 -5.06 1.90
C THR A 23 4.83 -4.97 0.38
N VAL A 24 3.71 -4.56 -0.21
CA VAL A 24 3.53 -4.39 -1.65
C VAL A 24 3.01 -2.98 -1.91
N TYR A 25 3.53 -2.33 -2.94
CA TYR A 25 3.07 -1.04 -3.45
C TYR A 25 2.44 -1.25 -4.82
N LEU A 26 1.34 -0.57 -5.14
CA LEU A 26 0.64 -0.76 -6.42
C LEU A 26 0.50 0.55 -7.19
N LEU A 27 0.71 0.44 -8.50
CA LEU A 27 0.40 1.47 -9.49
C LEU A 27 -1.11 1.53 -9.78
N VAL A 28 -1.51 2.48 -10.62
CA VAL A 28 -2.92 2.69 -11.03
C VAL A 28 -3.57 1.49 -11.73
N ASP A 29 -2.77 0.66 -12.40
CA ASP A 29 -3.21 -0.54 -13.10
C ASP A 29 -3.24 -1.79 -12.20
N GLY A 30 -2.79 -1.67 -10.95
CA GLY A 30 -2.64 -2.78 -10.00
C GLY A 30 -1.31 -3.52 -10.12
N THR A 31 -0.37 -3.07 -10.94
CA THR A 31 0.97 -3.65 -11.03
C THR A 31 1.78 -3.33 -9.76
N GLU A 32 2.50 -4.33 -9.24
CA GLU A 32 3.39 -4.14 -8.10
C GLU A 32 4.58 -3.24 -8.44
N THR A 33 4.95 -2.36 -7.51
CA THR A 33 6.12 -1.49 -7.61
C THR A 33 6.85 -1.40 -6.27
N LYS A 34 7.84 -0.53 -6.19
CA LYS A 34 8.65 -0.22 -5.00
C LYS A 34 8.14 1.02 -4.27
N GLU A 35 8.51 1.14 -3.00
CA GLU A 35 8.16 2.30 -2.16
C GLU A 35 8.62 3.65 -2.73
N SER A 36 9.78 3.67 -3.40
CA SER A 36 10.36 4.87 -3.98
C SER A 36 9.71 5.29 -5.30
N ASP A 37 8.72 4.55 -5.80
CA ASP A 37 8.00 4.91 -7.00
C ASP A 37 6.97 6.01 -6.69
N PRO A 38 7.12 7.22 -7.26
CA PRO A 38 6.18 8.31 -7.05
C PRO A 38 4.79 7.98 -7.61
N MET A 39 4.65 7.00 -8.50
CA MET A 39 3.37 6.56 -9.06
C MET A 39 2.72 5.43 -8.27
N ALA A 40 3.28 5.02 -7.12
CA ALA A 40 2.62 4.12 -6.20
C ALA A 40 1.44 4.83 -5.50
N TYR A 41 0.23 4.30 -5.65
CA TYR A 41 -0.99 4.88 -5.06
C TYR A 41 -1.58 4.07 -3.91
N LEU A 42 -1.30 2.77 -3.89
CA LEU A 42 -1.74 1.85 -2.87
C LEU A 42 -0.55 1.18 -2.20
N LYS A 43 -0.69 0.87 -0.92
CA LYS A 43 0.24 0.04 -0.18
C LYS A 43 -0.55 -0.98 0.64
N LYS A 44 -0.13 -2.24 0.59
CA LYS A 44 -0.65 -3.33 1.42
C LYS A 44 0.50 -3.96 2.17
N SER A 45 0.36 -4.12 3.48
CA SER A 45 1.30 -4.90 4.30
C SER A 45 0.59 -6.08 4.92
N VAL A 46 1.16 -7.27 4.73
CA VAL A 46 0.63 -8.54 5.26
C VAL A 46 1.56 -9.00 6.36
N SER A 47 1.01 -9.30 7.53
CA SER A 47 1.76 -9.85 8.66
C SER A 47 2.33 -11.22 8.31
N PRO A 48 3.43 -11.65 8.95
CA PRO A 48 4.09 -12.89 8.55
C PRO A 48 3.22 -14.13 8.71
N ASN A 49 2.31 -14.11 9.69
CA ASN A 49 1.34 -15.15 9.95
C ASN A 49 0.07 -15.03 9.07
N ARG A 50 0.03 -14.05 8.15
CA ARG A 50 -1.12 -13.70 7.27
C ARG A 50 -2.44 -13.46 8.01
N ARG A 51 -2.39 -13.20 9.31
CA ARG A 51 -3.58 -12.96 10.15
C ARG A 51 -4.02 -11.49 10.13
N GLU A 52 -3.10 -10.60 9.79
CA GLU A 52 -3.34 -9.16 9.84
C GLU A 52 -2.88 -8.54 8.54
N GLU A 53 -3.78 -7.79 7.91
CA GLU A 53 -3.49 -6.99 6.74
C GLU A 53 -3.70 -5.53 7.12
N SER A 54 -2.77 -4.67 6.72
CA SER A 54 -2.91 -3.24 6.85
C SER A 54 -2.87 -2.60 5.47
N TYR A 55 -3.81 -1.70 5.28
CA TYR A 55 -4.09 -1.06 4.01
C TYR A 55 -3.75 0.41 4.09
N TYR A 56 -3.18 0.94 3.02
CA TYR A 56 -2.72 2.31 2.96
C TYR A 56 -3.01 2.90 1.58
N VAL A 57 -3.40 4.17 1.57
CA VAL A 57 -3.61 4.95 0.34
C VAL A 57 -2.70 6.16 0.33
N LYS A 58 -2.26 6.56 -0.86
CA LYS A 58 -1.49 7.78 -1.05
C LYS A 58 -2.37 9.01 -0.92
N THR A 59 -1.88 9.99 -0.18
CA THR A 59 -2.62 11.20 0.18
C THR A 59 -1.79 12.45 -0.06
N HIS A 60 -2.49 13.56 -0.29
CA HIS A 60 -1.94 14.90 -0.36
C HIS A 60 -2.94 15.88 0.26
N ASN A 61 -2.48 16.79 1.12
CA ASN A 61 -3.33 17.77 1.81
C ASN A 61 -4.57 17.15 2.50
N SER A 62 -4.37 16.04 3.20
CA SER A 62 -5.44 15.31 3.90
C SER A 62 -6.57 14.81 3.00
N LEU A 63 -6.30 14.61 1.71
CA LEU A 63 -7.21 13.98 0.75
C LEU A 63 -6.50 12.82 0.06
N ILE A 64 -7.26 11.80 -0.36
CA ILE A 64 -6.71 10.75 -1.23
C ILE A 64 -6.24 11.41 -2.54
N LEU A 65 -5.01 11.09 -2.95
CA LEU A 65 -4.42 11.63 -4.16
C LEU A 65 -5.05 10.99 -5.39
N ASP A 66 -5.67 11.79 -6.24
CA ASP A 66 -6.25 11.36 -7.50
C ASP A 66 -5.19 11.36 -8.62
N PRO A 67 -4.86 10.20 -9.24
CA PRO A 67 -3.92 10.11 -10.34
C PRO A 67 -4.32 10.88 -11.61
N TRP A 68 -5.61 11.22 -11.76
CA TRP A 68 -6.15 11.95 -12.90
C TRP A 68 -6.70 13.33 -12.51
N GLY A 69 -6.49 13.73 -11.25
CA GLY A 69 -6.97 14.99 -10.72
C GLY A 69 -6.03 16.16 -10.96
N VAL A 70 -6.23 17.23 -10.18
CA VAL A 70 -5.48 18.50 -10.26
C VAL A 70 -3.97 18.32 -10.07
N TYR A 71 -3.57 17.26 -9.37
CA TYR A 71 -2.18 16.96 -9.04
C TYR A 71 -1.57 15.84 -9.89
N ALA A 72 -2.24 15.39 -10.94
CA ALA A 72 -1.74 14.38 -11.86
C ALA A 72 -0.39 14.79 -12.46
N GLY A 73 0.60 13.88 -12.44
CA GLY A 73 1.96 14.13 -12.96
C GLY A 73 2.83 15.00 -12.06
N ARG A 74 2.34 15.41 -10.89
CA ARG A 74 3.06 16.24 -9.91
C ARG A 74 3.49 15.46 -8.67
N GLU A 75 3.40 14.14 -8.70
CA GLU A 75 3.61 13.24 -7.56
C GLU A 75 5.01 13.35 -6.95
N THR A 76 6.00 13.77 -7.75
CA THR A 76 7.39 14.03 -7.31
C THR A 76 7.59 15.42 -6.71
N SER A 77 6.73 16.37 -7.05
CA SER A 77 6.86 17.79 -6.70
C SER A 77 6.00 18.22 -5.51
N ILE A 78 4.97 17.44 -5.19
CA ILE A 78 4.07 17.70 -4.05
C ILE A 78 4.42 16.78 -2.88
N ASN A 79 4.14 17.26 -1.67
CA ASN A 79 4.34 16.43 -0.48
C ASN A 79 3.23 15.37 -0.38
N THR A 80 3.58 14.11 -0.53
CA THR A 80 2.64 12.99 -0.45
C THR A 80 3.02 12.03 0.66
N SER A 81 2.03 11.40 1.27
CA SER A 81 2.26 10.36 2.30
C SER A 81 1.25 9.23 2.17
N PHE A 82 1.64 8.05 2.67
CA PHE A 82 0.73 6.91 2.79
C PHE A 82 0.04 6.96 4.16
N LYS A 83 -1.29 7.10 4.19
CA LYS A 83 -2.09 7.00 5.41
C LYS A 83 -2.73 5.62 5.49
N LYS A 84 -2.71 5.03 6.70
CA LYS A 84 -3.40 3.77 7.00
C LYS A 84 -4.91 3.98 6.93
N VAL A 85 -5.62 3.06 6.29
CA VAL A 85 -7.07 3.12 6.09
C VAL A 85 -7.70 1.75 6.36
N SER A 86 -9.04 1.72 6.43
CA SER A 86 -9.79 0.47 6.43
C SER A 86 -9.69 -0.25 5.08
N GLU A 87 -9.96 -1.55 5.11
CA GLU A 87 -10.01 -2.37 3.90
C GLU A 87 -11.04 -1.86 2.90
N ASP A 88 -12.20 -1.38 3.38
CA ASP A 88 -13.26 -0.85 2.53
C ASP A 88 -12.81 0.41 1.77
N THR A 89 -12.22 1.38 2.47
CA THR A 89 -11.66 2.59 1.85
C THR A 89 -10.63 2.24 0.78
N TYR A 90 -9.73 1.31 1.09
CA TYR A 90 -8.72 0.80 0.17
C TYR A 90 -9.34 0.16 -1.06
N ASN A 91 -10.31 -0.74 -0.87
CA ASN A 91 -10.98 -1.46 -1.95
C ASN A 91 -11.78 -0.53 -2.87
N TYR A 92 -12.47 0.46 -2.31
CA TYR A 92 -13.14 1.49 -3.12
C TYR A 92 -12.15 2.30 -3.94
N PHE A 93 -11.01 2.69 -3.36
CA PHE A 93 -10.00 3.43 -4.10
C PHE A 93 -9.34 2.57 -5.18
N ALA A 94 -8.99 1.31 -4.89
CA ALA A 94 -8.48 0.37 -5.89
C ALA A 94 -9.46 0.17 -7.05
N LYS A 95 -10.77 0.09 -6.74
CA LYS A 95 -11.82 0.01 -7.76
C LYS A 95 -11.92 1.29 -8.58
N TYR A 96 -11.72 2.45 -7.96
CA TYR A 96 -11.60 3.72 -8.68
C TYR A 96 -10.42 3.70 -9.65
N LEU A 97 -9.23 3.29 -9.21
CA LEU A 97 -8.04 3.21 -10.07
C LEU A 97 -8.28 2.34 -11.30
N LYS A 98 -8.95 1.19 -11.12
CA LYS A 98 -9.28 0.28 -12.22
C LYS A 98 -10.37 0.80 -13.16
N THR A 99 -11.38 1.48 -12.65
CA THR A 99 -12.60 1.82 -13.42
C THR A 99 -12.67 3.28 -13.87
N LYS A 100 -11.86 4.16 -13.27
CA LYS A 100 -11.95 5.63 -13.36
C LYS A 100 -13.33 6.21 -13.02
N ASN A 101 -14.20 5.43 -12.38
CA ASN A 101 -15.54 5.89 -12.02
C ASN A 101 -15.49 6.67 -10.70
N SER A 102 -15.74 7.98 -10.77
CA SER A 102 -15.65 8.92 -9.64
C SER A 102 -16.52 8.57 -8.44
N ILE A 103 -17.60 7.80 -8.61
CA ILE A 103 -18.44 7.33 -7.49
C ILE A 103 -17.60 6.54 -6.48
N HIS A 104 -16.66 5.72 -6.96
CA HIS A 104 -15.78 4.94 -6.09
C HIS A 104 -14.78 5.84 -5.35
N LEU A 105 -14.25 6.88 -6.02
CA LEU A 105 -13.39 7.88 -5.36
C LEU A 105 -14.15 8.63 -4.27
N THR A 106 -15.38 9.07 -4.53
CA THR A 106 -16.22 9.75 -3.52
C THR A 106 -16.47 8.85 -2.31
N ARG A 107 -16.72 7.56 -2.52
CA ARG A 107 -16.88 6.60 -1.41
C ARG A 107 -15.58 6.43 -0.63
N ALA A 108 -14.45 6.28 -1.31
CA ALA A 108 -13.15 6.18 -0.66
C ALA A 108 -12.81 7.44 0.17
N GLN A 109 -13.03 8.64 -0.38
CA GLN A 109 -12.80 9.90 0.34
C GLN A 109 -13.68 10.02 1.59
N ARG A 110 -14.95 9.60 1.53
CA ARG A 110 -15.84 9.57 2.71
C ARG A 110 -15.37 8.56 3.76
N GLY A 111 -14.97 7.36 3.33
CA GLY A 111 -14.41 6.35 4.21
C GLY A 111 -13.13 6.85 4.89
N PHE A 112 -12.25 7.48 4.12
CA PHE A 112 -10.99 8.05 4.59
C PHE A 112 -11.13 9.13 5.69
N ILE A 113 -12.21 9.91 5.66
CA ILE A 113 -12.52 10.91 6.70
C ILE A 113 -12.95 10.21 8.00
N ASN A 114 -13.55 9.03 7.91
CA ASN A 114 -14.04 8.25 9.05
C ASN A 114 -13.01 7.23 9.57
N ASP A 115 -11.87 7.06 8.88
CA ASP A 115 -10.73 6.22 9.25
C ASP A 115 -9.67 7.00 10.07
#